data_AF-A0A2G8JIX7-F1
#
_entry.id   AF-A0A2G8JIX7-F1
#
_cell.length_a   1.000
_cell.length_b   1.000
_cell.length_c   1.000
_cell.angle_alpha   90.00
_cell.angle_beta   90.00
_cell.angle_gamma   90.00
#
_symmetry.space_group_name_H-M   'P 1'
#
loop_
_entity.id
_entity.type
_entity.pdbx_description
1 polymer ?
#
loop_
_entity_poly.entity_id
_entity_poly.type
_entity_poly.pdbx_seq_one_letter_code
_entity_poly.pdbx_strand_id
1 'polypeptide(L)'
;MKPSWAETALYLNLLVANGGLGNSVSREEIVNLFRPFGLLESVTMEEQMPHCFVTFSDVEFATNAVKALNGHQLSTGSTAHQNVTLYVSYVDKDPTQGTKLPKWIMWGIYSVAYFQQFIEVMKNVPRNLKHRKVKHFGYDFNYDTNNVDINRPLEEPMPTLLRDVIDRIMQTGHVTYRPDQVTVNQYLPGQGIPPHVDTHSAFEDSIVSLSLGSMVSMEFSHPDGTQHSKVLPPRSLLVMTGESRYLWNHGITPRKHDVVAEAGGDDGMTLATRGIRTSFTFRAVRGRPCQCAFPSKCDSQTDMPAQPKAEPSKPEVQKPNSEAEAMELEERQVHRFTMRSPLTSVTLATNPGLMYPIS
;
A
#
# COMPACT_ATOMS: atom_id res chain seq x y z
N MET A 1 37.82 -36.63 -11.81
CA MET A 1 36.92 -35.90 -10.91
C MET A 1 36.70 -34.52 -11.49
N LYS A 2 35.47 -34.17 -11.87
CA LYS A 2 35.10 -32.83 -12.34
C LYS A 2 34.82 -31.93 -11.11
N PRO A 3 35.17 -30.64 -11.13
CA PRO A 3 34.91 -29.76 -9.99
C PRO A 3 33.41 -29.45 -9.85
N SER A 4 32.93 -29.45 -8.60
CA SER A 4 31.52 -29.47 -8.18
C SER A 4 30.89 -28.08 -8.02
N TRP A 5 31.13 -27.14 -8.94
CA TRP A 5 30.47 -25.83 -8.93
C TRP A 5 29.32 -25.72 -9.94
N ALA A 6 28.90 -26.83 -10.55
CA ALA A 6 27.70 -26.89 -11.39
C ALA A 6 26.50 -27.41 -10.59
N GLU A 7 26.10 -26.71 -9.54
CA GLU A 7 24.70 -26.78 -9.09
C GLU A 7 23.92 -25.79 -9.94
N THR A 8 23.38 -26.32 -11.04
CA THR A 8 22.49 -25.62 -11.97
C THR A 8 21.23 -25.23 -11.21
N ALA A 9 21.24 -24.09 -10.56
CA ALA A 9 20.03 -23.56 -9.98
C ALA A 9 19.04 -23.24 -11.11
N LEU A 10 17.90 -23.95 -11.07
CA LEU A 10 16.87 -23.98 -12.10
C LEU A 10 15.95 -22.77 -11.92
N TYR A 11 16.40 -21.59 -12.33
CA TYR A 11 15.67 -20.35 -12.08
C TYR A 11 14.70 -20.02 -13.22
N LEU A 12 13.41 -20.03 -12.89
CA LEU A 12 12.32 -19.57 -13.76
C LEU A 12 12.17 -18.04 -13.75
N ASN A 13 12.57 -17.40 -12.64
CA ASN A 13 12.36 -15.98 -12.39
C ASN A 13 13.60 -15.16 -12.72
N LEU A 14 13.39 -14.06 -13.43
CA LEU A 14 14.42 -13.13 -13.86
C LEU A 14 14.09 -11.74 -13.32
N LEU A 15 15.08 -11.08 -12.71
CA LEU A 15 15.09 -9.63 -12.51
C LEU A 15 15.59 -8.99 -13.79
N VAL A 16 14.83 -8.03 -14.31
CA VAL A 16 15.22 -7.19 -15.45
C VAL A 16 15.48 -5.78 -14.93
N ALA A 17 16.73 -5.52 -14.53
CA ALA A 17 17.13 -4.19 -14.12
C ALA A 17 17.08 -3.24 -15.32
N ASN A 18 16.68 -2.00 -15.04
CA ASN A 18 16.32 -0.97 -16.01
C ASN A 18 15.07 -1.25 -16.85
N GLY A 19 14.48 -2.44 -16.77
CA GLY A 19 13.30 -2.84 -17.53
C GLY A 19 11.96 -2.49 -16.87
N GLY A 20 11.95 -1.57 -15.90
CA GLY A 20 10.75 -1.22 -15.14
C GLY A 20 10.11 0.10 -15.57
N LEU A 21 8.90 0.35 -15.06
CA LEU A 21 8.12 1.56 -15.36
C LEU A 21 8.85 2.84 -14.93
N GLY A 22 9.66 2.79 -13.87
CA GLY A 22 10.52 3.89 -13.43
C GLY A 22 11.59 4.31 -14.43
N ASN A 23 11.89 3.47 -15.43
CA ASN A 23 12.81 3.76 -16.53
C ASN A 23 12.09 3.92 -17.88
N SER A 24 10.79 4.21 -17.85
CA SER A 24 9.97 4.37 -19.07
C SER A 24 9.93 3.13 -19.96
N VAL A 25 10.21 1.94 -19.41
CA VAL A 25 10.05 0.67 -20.12
C VAL A 25 8.66 0.12 -19.82
N SER A 26 7.85 -0.04 -20.86
CA SER A 26 6.48 -0.56 -20.74
C SER A 26 6.43 -2.08 -20.58
N ARG A 27 5.30 -2.57 -20.07
CA ARG A 27 5.04 -4.00 -19.98
C ARG A 27 5.00 -4.65 -21.35
N GLU A 28 4.42 -3.99 -22.34
CA GLU A 28 4.36 -4.50 -23.70
C GLU A 28 5.76 -4.68 -24.32
N GLU A 29 6.67 -3.72 -24.13
CA GLU A 29 8.05 -3.84 -24.59
C GLU A 29 8.77 -5.03 -23.94
N ILE A 30 8.63 -5.21 -22.62
CA ILE A 30 9.20 -6.38 -21.93
C ILE A 30 8.59 -7.68 -22.44
N VAL A 31 7.26 -7.77 -22.55
CA VAL A 31 6.58 -8.97 -23.05
C VAL A 31 7.03 -9.29 -24.48
N ASN A 32 7.08 -8.30 -25.36
CA ASN A 32 7.48 -8.48 -26.76
C ASN A 32 8.96 -8.87 -26.89
N LEU A 33 9.81 -8.37 -26.00
CA LEU A 33 11.23 -8.71 -25.96
C LEU A 33 11.49 -10.12 -25.42
N PHE A 34 10.74 -10.57 -24.40
CA PHE A 34 10.99 -11.85 -23.73
C PHE A 34 10.19 -13.03 -24.31
N ARG A 35 9.02 -12.80 -24.93
CA ARG A 35 8.20 -13.87 -25.54
C ARG A 35 8.89 -14.75 -26.59
N PRO A 36 9.89 -14.29 -27.38
CA PRO A 36 10.52 -15.16 -28.39
C PRO A 36 11.36 -16.29 -27.78
N PHE A 37 11.73 -16.17 -26.50
CA PHE A 37 12.52 -17.19 -25.80
C PHE A 37 11.68 -18.33 -25.24
N GLY A 38 10.36 -18.13 -25.11
CA GLY A 38 9.42 -19.15 -24.63
C GLY A 38 8.19 -18.57 -23.95
N LEU A 39 7.35 -19.46 -23.41
CA LEU A 39 6.10 -19.08 -22.75
C LEU A 39 6.39 -18.41 -21.40
N LEU A 40 5.91 -17.16 -21.26
CA LEU A 40 5.94 -16.37 -20.03
C LEU A 40 4.77 -16.75 -19.12
N GLU A 41 5.05 -17.05 -17.85
CA GLU A 41 4.01 -17.22 -16.82
C GLU A 41 3.55 -15.88 -16.27
N SER A 42 4.49 -14.96 -16.01
CA SER A 42 4.19 -13.63 -15.50
C SER A 42 5.24 -12.60 -15.91
N VAL A 43 4.78 -11.36 -16.02
CA VAL A 43 5.63 -10.16 -16.07
C VAL A 43 5.08 -9.19 -15.04
N THR A 44 5.83 -8.97 -13.97
CA THR A 44 5.46 -8.11 -12.85
C THR A 44 6.23 -6.80 -12.90
N MET A 45 5.51 -5.68 -12.82
CA MET A 45 6.10 -4.35 -12.80
C MET A 45 5.42 -3.55 -11.70
N GLU A 46 6.20 -2.75 -10.98
CA GLU A 46 5.70 -1.86 -9.94
C GLU A 46 5.82 -0.40 -10.38
N GLU A 47 4.89 0.44 -9.92
CA GLU A 47 4.96 1.88 -10.17
C GLU A 47 6.28 2.46 -9.64
N GLN A 48 6.91 3.33 -10.42
CA GLN A 48 8.18 4.02 -10.10
C GLN A 48 9.42 3.12 -9.95
N MET A 49 9.30 1.80 -10.06
CA MET A 49 10.46 0.92 -9.94
C MET A 49 11.22 0.86 -11.27
N PRO A 50 12.56 1.06 -11.27
CA PRO A 50 13.37 1.01 -12.48
C PRO A 50 13.65 -0.43 -12.94
N HIS A 51 12.97 -1.44 -12.41
CA HIS A 51 13.14 -2.84 -12.79
C HIS A 51 11.79 -3.57 -12.85
N CYS A 52 11.79 -4.74 -13.47
CA CYS A 52 10.64 -5.65 -13.47
C CYS A 52 11.09 -7.09 -13.24
N PHE A 53 10.12 -7.97 -13.06
CA PHE A 53 10.34 -9.42 -12.95
C PHE A 53 9.66 -10.14 -14.10
N VAL A 54 10.36 -11.10 -14.69
CA VAL A 54 9.86 -11.97 -15.76
C VAL A 54 9.99 -13.42 -15.30
N THR A 55 8.89 -14.16 -15.35
CA THR A 55 8.87 -15.59 -15.02
C THR A 55 8.54 -16.40 -16.26
N PHE A 56 9.40 -17.35 -16.61
CA PHE A 56 9.14 -18.33 -17.66
C PHE A 56 8.51 -19.60 -17.10
N SER A 57 7.81 -20.33 -17.95
CA SER A 57 7.27 -21.67 -17.64
C SER A 57 8.33 -22.78 -17.67
N ASP A 58 9.50 -22.50 -18.25
CA ASP A 58 10.62 -23.45 -18.36
C ASP A 58 11.95 -22.74 -18.10
N VAL A 59 12.86 -23.46 -17.45
CA VAL A 59 14.20 -22.98 -17.07
C VAL A 59 15.08 -22.76 -18.30
N GLU A 60 14.89 -23.56 -19.35
CA GLU A 60 15.62 -23.42 -20.60
C GLU A 60 15.27 -22.08 -21.28
N PHE A 61 14.01 -21.66 -21.23
CA PHE A 61 13.57 -20.37 -21.76
C PHE A 61 14.21 -19.21 -21.00
N ALA A 62 14.18 -19.26 -19.66
CA ALA A 62 14.82 -18.26 -18.81
C ALA A 62 16.33 -18.19 -19.08
N THR A 63 16.99 -19.35 -19.22
CA THR A 63 18.42 -19.44 -19.51
C THR A 63 18.78 -18.81 -20.85
N ASN A 64 17.97 -19.06 -21.88
CA ASN A 64 18.17 -18.50 -23.21
C ASN A 64 17.92 -16.99 -23.23
N ALA A 65 16.90 -16.51 -22.53
CA ALA A 65 16.60 -15.08 -22.38
C ALA A 65 17.74 -14.33 -21.67
N VAL A 66 18.28 -14.84 -20.55
CA VAL A 66 19.41 -14.20 -19.84
C VAL A 66 20.64 -14.09 -20.74
N LYS A 67 21.00 -15.17 -21.45
CA LYS A 67 22.17 -15.18 -22.34
C LYS A 67 22.04 -14.17 -23.48
N ALA A 68 20.83 -13.96 -23.99
CA ALA A 68 20.59 -13.10 -25.15
C ALA A 68 20.31 -11.64 -24.76
N LEU A 69 19.66 -11.39 -23.62
CA LEU A 69 19.13 -10.07 -23.26
C LEU A 69 19.96 -9.33 -22.21
N ASN A 70 20.90 -9.99 -21.53
CA ASN A 70 21.76 -9.28 -20.59
C ASN A 70 22.70 -8.32 -21.33
N GLY A 71 22.57 -7.02 -21.06
CA GLY A 71 23.25 -5.93 -21.78
C GLY A 71 22.51 -5.45 -23.03
N HIS A 72 21.28 -5.93 -23.29
CA HIS A 72 20.49 -5.53 -24.45
C HIS A 72 20.03 -4.07 -24.35
N GLN A 73 20.16 -3.31 -25.43
CA GLN A 73 19.63 -1.95 -25.51
C GLN A 73 18.21 -1.97 -26.07
N LEU A 74 17.26 -1.59 -25.23
CA LEU A 74 15.86 -1.40 -25.60
C LEU A 74 15.63 0.09 -25.92
N SER A 75 15.16 0.38 -27.13
CA SER A 75 14.72 1.73 -27.50
C SER A 75 13.27 1.92 -27.06
N THR A 76 13.03 2.82 -26.10
CA THR A 76 11.71 3.06 -25.52
C THR A 76 10.99 4.23 -26.20
N GLY A 77 9.72 4.06 -26.56
CA GLY A 77 8.85 5.15 -27.05
C GLY A 77 9.06 5.61 -28.51
N SER A 78 8.07 6.34 -29.03
CA SER A 78 7.97 6.82 -30.42
C SER A 78 8.87 8.02 -30.76
N THR A 79 9.68 8.50 -29.82
CA THR A 79 10.75 9.47 -30.03
C THR A 79 12.11 8.81 -29.77
N ALA A 80 12.91 8.64 -30.83
CA ALA A 80 14.08 7.78 -30.95
C ALA A 80 15.32 8.12 -30.06
N HIS A 81 15.16 8.65 -28.85
CA HIS A 81 16.26 9.23 -28.06
C HIS A 81 16.39 8.74 -26.61
N GLN A 82 15.69 7.69 -26.19
CA GLN A 82 15.97 6.99 -24.93
C GLN A 82 16.27 5.51 -25.19
N ASN A 83 17.55 5.15 -25.13
CA ASN A 83 18.00 3.75 -25.13
C ASN A 83 18.27 3.34 -23.68
N VAL A 84 17.61 2.27 -23.25
CA VAL A 84 17.78 1.70 -21.92
C VAL A 84 18.54 0.39 -22.03
N THR A 85 19.65 0.26 -21.31
CA THR A 85 20.39 -1.02 -21.26
C THR A 85 19.82 -1.90 -20.17
N LEU A 86 19.30 -3.07 -20.54
CA LEU A 86 18.72 -4.04 -19.63
C LEU A 86 19.82 -4.94 -19.06
N TYR A 87 19.76 -5.21 -17.76
CA TYR A 87 20.58 -6.26 -17.13
C TYR A 87 19.66 -7.32 -16.57
N VAL A 88 19.87 -8.56 -17.01
CA VAL A 88 18.98 -9.69 -16.70
C VAL A 88 19.72 -10.64 -15.79
N SER A 89 19.17 -10.87 -14.60
CA SER A 89 19.76 -11.74 -13.58
C SER A 89 18.74 -12.73 -13.06
N TYR A 90 19.19 -13.92 -12.70
CA TYR A 90 18.32 -14.91 -12.05
C TYR A 90 17.97 -14.46 -10.63
N VAL A 91 16.75 -14.76 -10.20
CA VAL A 91 16.32 -14.59 -8.81
C VAL A 91 15.60 -15.85 -8.32
N ASP A 92 15.85 -16.24 -7.06
CA ASP A 92 15.24 -17.43 -6.46
C ASP A 92 13.70 -17.34 -6.47
N LYS A 93 13.15 -16.14 -6.29
CA LYS A 93 11.72 -15.81 -6.33
C LYS A 93 11.55 -14.37 -6.83
N ASP A 94 10.45 -14.11 -7.52
CA ASP A 94 9.97 -12.74 -7.70
C ASP A 94 9.63 -12.17 -6.29
N PRO A 95 10.28 -11.09 -5.81
CA PRO A 95 9.99 -10.50 -4.51
C PRO A 95 8.55 -9.96 -4.41
N THR A 96 7.87 -9.76 -5.54
CA THR A 96 6.43 -9.46 -5.58
C THR A 96 5.56 -10.72 -5.51
N GLN A 97 6.09 -11.90 -5.87
CA GLN A 97 5.52 -13.20 -5.48
C GLN A 97 5.93 -13.53 -4.03
N GLY A 98 5.49 -12.68 -3.12
CA GLY A 98 5.88 -12.76 -1.71
C GLY A 98 5.33 -11.61 -0.87
N THR A 99 5.05 -10.46 -1.49
CA THR A 99 4.12 -9.50 -0.90
C THR A 99 2.75 -10.16 -0.88
N LYS A 100 2.40 -10.79 0.25
CA LYS A 100 1.00 -10.99 0.60
C LYS A 100 0.41 -9.59 0.64
N LEU A 101 -0.08 -9.09 -0.49
CA LEU A 101 -0.95 -7.93 -0.47
C LEU A 101 -1.99 -8.23 0.60
N PRO A 102 -2.13 -7.37 1.61
CA PRO A 102 -3.05 -7.62 2.68
C PRO A 102 -4.42 -7.92 2.09
N LYS A 103 -5.11 -8.95 2.60
CA LYS A 103 -6.43 -9.30 2.08
C LYS A 103 -7.36 -8.11 2.32
N TRP A 104 -7.58 -7.33 1.27
CA TRP A 104 -8.66 -6.35 1.20
C TRP A 104 -9.54 -6.67 0.01
N ILE A 105 -10.85 -6.60 0.22
CA ILE A 105 -11.83 -6.85 -0.83
C ILE A 105 -12.50 -5.52 -1.13
N MET A 106 -12.47 -5.13 -2.40
CA MET A 106 -13.20 -3.96 -2.89
C MET A 106 -14.46 -4.43 -3.60
N TRP A 107 -15.61 -4.04 -3.09
CA TRP A 107 -16.91 -4.37 -3.67
C TRP A 107 -17.62 -3.11 -4.17
N GLY A 108 -18.20 -3.17 -5.37
CA GLY A 108 -19.08 -2.14 -5.92
C GLY A 108 -20.45 -2.77 -6.23
N ILE A 109 -21.60 -2.10 -6.14
CA ILE A 109 -21.88 -0.66 -5.99
C ILE A 109 -23.25 -0.53 -5.29
N TYR A 110 -23.39 0.35 -4.29
CA TYR A 110 -24.70 0.81 -3.82
C TYR A 110 -25.35 1.69 -4.90
N SER A 111 -26.59 1.38 -5.29
CA SER A 111 -27.26 2.13 -6.36
C SER A 111 -27.40 3.62 -6.02
N VAL A 112 -27.42 4.47 -7.06
CA VAL A 112 -27.61 5.93 -6.94
C VAL A 112 -28.87 6.27 -6.13
N ALA A 113 -29.88 5.39 -6.12
CA ALA A 113 -31.11 5.56 -5.35
C ALA A 113 -30.87 5.64 -3.82
N TYR A 114 -29.84 4.95 -3.29
CA TYR A 114 -29.49 5.05 -1.86
C TYR A 114 -28.72 6.33 -1.52
N PHE A 115 -28.09 6.97 -2.51
CA PHE A 115 -27.22 8.14 -2.29
C PHE A 115 -27.98 9.28 -1.59
N GLN A 116 -29.25 9.50 -1.94
CA GLN A 116 -30.09 10.51 -1.31
C GLN A 116 -30.37 10.23 0.18
N GLN A 117 -30.50 8.95 0.57
CA GLN A 117 -30.71 8.58 1.97
C GLN A 117 -29.43 8.80 2.80
N PHE A 118 -28.26 8.54 2.22
CA PHE A 118 -26.98 8.86 2.86
C PHE A 118 -26.77 10.36 3.04
N ILE A 119 -27.25 11.19 2.10
CA ILE A 119 -27.16 12.65 2.19
C ILE A 119 -27.80 13.17 3.49
N GLU A 120 -28.91 12.59 3.91
CA GLU A 120 -29.57 13.01 5.16
C GLU A 120 -28.74 12.67 6.40
N VAL A 121 -28.08 11.51 6.41
CA VAL A 121 -27.11 11.18 7.46
C VAL A 121 -25.90 12.13 7.42
N MET A 122 -25.47 12.53 6.22
CA MET A 122 -24.32 13.43 6.01
C MET A 122 -24.59 14.90 6.40
N LYS A 123 -25.82 15.39 6.26
CA LYS A 123 -26.21 16.74 6.70
C LYS A 123 -26.10 16.89 8.22
N ASN A 124 -26.35 15.81 8.94
CA ASN A 124 -26.40 15.77 10.39
C ASN A 124 -25.12 15.18 11.00
N VAL A 125 -23.93 15.48 10.46
CA VAL A 125 -22.63 15.13 11.05
C VAL A 125 -22.08 16.34 11.84
N PRO A 126 -22.45 16.53 13.12
CA PRO A 126 -21.87 17.55 13.98
C PRO A 126 -20.62 17.04 14.71
N ARG A 127 -19.76 17.99 15.10
CA ARG A 127 -18.43 17.90 15.74
C ARG A 127 -17.25 17.98 14.75
N ASN A 128 -16.44 19.02 14.94
CA ASN A 128 -15.15 19.19 14.29
C ASN A 128 -14.10 18.47 15.13
N LEU A 129 -13.47 17.43 14.58
CA LEU A 129 -12.10 17.11 14.97
C LEU A 129 -11.17 18.06 14.20
N LYS A 130 -9.92 18.23 14.67
CA LYS A 130 -8.95 19.22 14.16
C LYS A 130 -8.89 19.33 12.61
N HIS A 131 -9.14 18.24 11.89
CA HIS A 131 -9.04 18.19 10.42
C HIS A 131 -10.20 17.49 9.69
N ARG A 132 -11.32 17.15 10.35
CA ARG A 132 -12.48 16.49 9.70
C ARG A 132 -13.74 16.55 10.56
N LYS A 133 -14.92 16.39 9.96
CA LYS A 133 -16.18 16.20 10.73
C LYS A 133 -16.41 14.73 11.02
N VAL A 134 -16.87 14.39 12.23
CA VAL A 134 -17.10 13.00 12.62
C VAL A 134 -18.42 12.83 13.38
N LYS A 135 -19.17 11.77 13.06
CA LYS A 135 -20.33 11.30 13.83
C LYS A 135 -20.21 9.80 14.11
N HIS A 136 -20.69 9.36 15.26
CA HIS A 136 -20.72 7.97 15.68
C HIS A 136 -22.16 7.46 15.79
N PHE A 137 -22.35 6.17 15.53
CA PHE A 137 -23.61 5.43 15.76
C PHE A 137 -23.31 4.12 16.47
N GLY A 138 -24.25 3.66 17.30
CA GLY A 138 -24.12 2.48 18.14
C GLY A 138 -23.28 2.73 19.38
N TYR A 139 -22.02 3.11 19.20
CA TYR A 139 -21.12 3.47 20.29
C TYR A 139 -20.27 4.70 19.93
N ASP A 140 -19.99 5.56 20.92
CA ASP A 140 -19.05 6.66 20.75
C ASP A 140 -17.60 6.14 20.78
N PHE A 141 -16.74 6.70 19.95
CA PHE A 141 -15.31 6.40 20.00
C PHE A 141 -14.61 7.47 20.82
N ASN A 142 -14.06 7.08 21.96
CA ASN A 142 -13.31 7.97 22.83
C ASN A 142 -11.90 8.17 22.26
N TYR A 143 -11.62 9.39 21.78
CA TYR A 143 -10.33 9.76 21.20
C TYR A 143 -9.21 9.97 22.23
N ASP A 144 -9.54 10.16 23.51
CA ASP A 144 -8.54 10.28 24.57
C ASP A 144 -7.97 8.90 24.93
N THR A 145 -8.81 7.88 24.92
CA THR A 145 -8.44 6.49 25.20
C THR A 145 -8.24 5.65 23.95
N ASN A 146 -8.57 6.18 22.77
CA ASN A 146 -8.69 5.44 21.50
C ASN A 146 -9.51 4.15 21.64
N ASN A 147 -10.65 4.19 22.35
CA ASN A 147 -11.43 2.99 22.64
C ASN A 147 -12.94 3.26 22.65
N VAL A 148 -13.71 2.20 22.83
CA VAL A 148 -15.17 2.23 23.01
C VAL A 148 -15.51 1.76 24.42
N ASP A 149 -16.46 2.43 25.07
CA ASP A 149 -17.07 1.92 26.30
C ASP A 149 -18.25 1.00 25.95
N ILE A 150 -18.01 -0.32 26.02
CA ILE A 150 -19.02 -1.34 25.69
C ILE A 150 -20.25 -1.29 26.62
N ASN A 151 -20.11 -0.73 27.82
CA ASN A 151 -21.22 -0.62 28.77
C ASN A 151 -22.07 0.63 28.53
N ARG A 152 -21.68 1.48 27.58
CA ARG A 152 -22.32 2.76 27.30
C ARG A 152 -22.61 2.93 25.81
N PRO A 153 -23.52 2.13 25.23
CA PRO A 153 -24.02 2.37 23.88
C PRO A 153 -24.71 3.74 23.80
N LEU A 154 -24.73 4.31 22.59
CA LEU A 154 -25.45 5.54 22.31
C LEU A 154 -26.96 5.31 22.42
N GLU A 155 -27.67 6.27 23.03
CA GLU A 155 -29.12 6.23 23.18
C GLU A 155 -29.86 6.34 21.83
N GLU A 156 -29.30 7.11 20.88
CA GLU A 156 -29.87 7.24 19.54
C GLU A 156 -29.73 5.90 18.79
N PRO A 157 -30.85 5.28 18.36
CA PRO A 157 -30.77 4.02 17.64
C PRO A 157 -30.07 4.20 16.30
N MET A 158 -29.29 3.20 15.90
CA MET A 158 -28.65 3.19 14.59
C MET A 158 -29.69 3.34 13.47
N PRO A 159 -29.59 4.32 12.57
CA PRO A 159 -30.56 4.54 11.50
C PRO A 159 -30.84 3.28 10.67
N THR A 160 -32.09 3.08 10.24
CA THR A 160 -32.50 1.93 9.41
C THR A 160 -31.59 1.75 8.19
N LEU A 161 -31.26 2.86 7.51
CA LEU A 161 -30.32 2.85 6.39
C LEU A 161 -28.98 2.17 6.73
N LEU A 162 -28.39 2.47 7.89
CA LEU A 162 -27.12 1.87 8.30
C LEU A 162 -27.29 0.40 8.67
N ARG A 163 -28.44 0.02 9.24
CA ARG A 163 -28.75 -1.39 9.52
C ARG A 163 -28.89 -2.19 8.22
N ASP A 164 -29.57 -1.65 7.21
CA ASP A 164 -29.72 -2.30 5.90
C ASP A 164 -28.37 -2.46 5.19
N VAL A 165 -27.48 -1.46 5.32
CA VAL A 165 -26.11 -1.52 4.83
C VAL A 165 -25.33 -2.62 5.56
N ILE A 166 -25.48 -2.74 6.87
CA ILE A 166 -24.85 -3.80 7.65
C ILE A 166 -25.35 -5.17 7.19
N ASP A 167 -26.64 -5.35 6.97
CA ASP A 167 -27.19 -6.63 6.51
C ASP A 167 -26.61 -7.02 5.15
N ARG A 168 -26.44 -6.06 4.23
CA ARG A 168 -25.75 -6.28 2.95
C ARG A 168 -24.27 -6.61 3.13
N ILE A 169 -23.57 -5.93 4.04
CA ILE A 169 -22.18 -6.25 4.39
C ILE A 169 -22.07 -7.69 4.87
N MET A 170 -22.98 -8.14 5.74
CA MET A 170 -23.01 -9.51 6.24
C MET A 170 -23.28 -10.53 5.11
N GLN A 171 -24.18 -10.19 4.17
CA GLN A 171 -24.49 -11.05 3.02
C GLN A 171 -23.29 -11.26 2.07
N THR A 172 -22.25 -10.41 2.12
CA THR A 172 -21.04 -10.63 1.31
C THR A 172 -20.24 -11.87 1.72
N GLY A 173 -20.43 -12.38 2.95
CA GLY A 173 -19.64 -13.48 3.50
C GLY A 173 -18.20 -13.12 3.86
N HIS A 174 -17.79 -11.85 3.72
CA HIS A 174 -16.44 -11.38 4.05
C HIS A 174 -16.29 -10.86 5.48
N VAL A 175 -17.40 -10.75 6.22
CA VAL A 175 -17.46 -10.23 7.59
C VAL A 175 -18.03 -11.30 8.51
N THR A 176 -17.31 -11.63 9.58
CA THR A 176 -17.71 -12.66 10.53
C THR A 176 -18.61 -12.11 11.63
N TYR A 177 -18.27 -10.95 12.18
CA TYR A 177 -18.99 -10.34 13.30
C TYR A 177 -19.86 -9.19 12.78
N ARG A 178 -21.15 -9.20 13.15
CA ARG A 178 -22.09 -8.16 12.74
C ARG A 178 -21.66 -6.81 13.31
N PRO A 179 -21.37 -5.80 12.47
CA PRO A 179 -21.07 -4.47 12.95
C PRO A 179 -22.22 -3.88 13.80
N ASP A 180 -21.83 -3.23 14.88
CA ASP A 180 -22.70 -2.53 15.83
C ASP A 180 -22.19 -1.12 16.14
N GLN A 181 -21.02 -0.74 15.61
CA GLN A 181 -20.45 0.60 15.69
C GLN A 181 -20.21 1.15 14.27
N VAL A 182 -20.62 2.41 14.02
CA VAL A 182 -20.34 3.11 12.76
C VAL A 182 -19.72 4.47 13.01
N THR A 183 -18.58 4.76 12.38
CA THR A 183 -17.98 6.10 12.35
C THR A 183 -18.16 6.72 10.97
N VAL A 184 -18.82 7.87 10.92
CA VAL A 184 -18.95 8.69 9.70
C VAL A 184 -17.90 9.77 9.72
N ASN A 185 -17.00 9.77 8.73
CA ASN A 185 -15.96 10.79 8.58
C ASN A 185 -16.18 11.58 7.29
N GLN A 186 -16.25 12.91 7.38
CA GLN A 186 -16.30 13.79 6.20
C GLN A 186 -14.99 14.58 6.06
N TYR A 187 -14.39 14.44 4.88
CA TYR A 187 -13.14 15.06 4.47
C TYR A 187 -13.40 16.10 3.38
N LEU A 188 -12.93 17.32 3.60
CA LEU A 188 -12.81 18.35 2.57
C LEU A 188 -11.50 18.15 1.76
N PRO A 189 -11.40 18.69 0.53
CA PRO A 189 -10.16 18.64 -0.23
C PRO A 189 -8.97 19.19 0.57
N GLY A 190 -7.88 18.44 0.63
CA GLY A 190 -6.70 18.77 1.43
C GLY A 190 -6.71 18.19 2.85
N GLN A 191 -7.83 17.67 3.34
CA GLN A 191 -7.90 16.97 4.63
C GLN A 191 -7.51 15.50 4.49
N GLY A 192 -7.14 14.89 5.61
CA GLY A 192 -6.68 13.52 5.69
C GLY A 192 -6.82 12.93 7.08
N ILE A 193 -6.26 11.73 7.26
CA ILE A 193 -6.13 11.05 8.54
C ILE A 193 -4.72 10.46 8.65
N PRO A 194 -3.97 10.73 9.74
CA PRO A 194 -2.64 10.17 9.91
C PRO A 194 -2.65 8.63 9.84
N PRO A 195 -1.54 8.00 9.43
CA PRO A 195 -1.39 6.55 9.48
C PRO A 195 -1.67 6.01 10.89
N HIS A 196 -2.57 5.05 11.01
CA HIS A 196 -2.92 4.40 12.28
C HIS A 196 -3.40 2.96 12.05
N VAL A 197 -3.42 2.19 13.13
CA VAL A 197 -4.11 0.90 13.24
C VAL A 197 -5.29 1.08 14.19
N ASP A 198 -6.45 0.55 13.83
CA ASP A 198 -7.62 0.60 14.73
C ASP A 198 -7.35 -0.27 15.97
N THR A 199 -7.67 0.25 17.15
CA THR A 199 -7.40 -0.39 18.45
C THR A 199 -7.83 -1.85 18.48
N HIS A 200 -6.93 -2.75 18.91
CA HIS A 200 -7.14 -4.19 18.84
C HIS A 200 -8.17 -4.66 19.85
N SER A 201 -8.15 -4.07 21.05
CA SER A 201 -9.12 -4.39 22.10
C SER A 201 -10.53 -3.88 21.81
N ALA A 202 -10.67 -2.83 21.00
CA ALA A 202 -11.94 -2.13 20.80
C ALA A 202 -12.85 -2.83 19.80
N PHE A 203 -12.27 -3.43 18.76
CA PHE A 203 -13.02 -3.95 17.62
C PHE A 203 -12.57 -5.35 17.20
N GLU A 204 -13.52 -6.11 16.66
CA GLU A 204 -13.28 -7.43 16.07
C GLU A 204 -12.41 -7.34 14.79
N ASP A 205 -12.18 -8.48 14.14
CA ASP A 205 -11.25 -8.59 13.00
C ASP A 205 -11.67 -7.78 11.76
N SER A 206 -12.95 -7.80 11.42
CA SER A 206 -13.43 -7.16 10.19
C SER A 206 -13.70 -5.67 10.40
N ILE A 207 -13.04 -4.82 9.60
CA ILE A 207 -13.30 -3.39 9.53
C ILE A 207 -13.69 -3.04 8.10
N VAL A 208 -14.86 -2.42 7.94
CA VAL A 208 -15.42 -2.15 6.62
C VAL A 208 -15.60 -0.66 6.42
N SER A 209 -15.09 -0.10 5.33
CA SER A 209 -15.22 1.33 5.01
C SER A 209 -15.94 1.53 3.68
N LEU A 210 -17.17 2.04 3.73
CA LEU A 210 -17.92 2.50 2.56
C LEU A 210 -17.48 3.93 2.22
N SER A 211 -17.05 4.17 0.98
CA SER A 211 -16.65 5.49 0.48
C SER A 211 -17.75 6.12 -0.37
N LEU A 212 -18.14 7.37 -0.10
CA LEU A 212 -19.13 8.14 -0.85
C LEU A 212 -18.61 9.55 -1.18
N GLY A 213 -19.21 10.18 -2.20
CA GLY A 213 -18.81 11.51 -2.66
C GLY A 213 -17.65 11.43 -3.63
N SER A 214 -16.46 11.87 -3.21
CA SER A 214 -15.24 11.82 -4.02
C SER A 214 -14.37 10.58 -3.72
N MET A 215 -13.55 10.21 -4.70
CA MET A 215 -12.53 9.17 -4.54
C MET A 215 -11.41 9.65 -3.61
N VAL A 216 -10.61 8.71 -3.11
CA VAL A 216 -9.35 9.03 -2.42
C VAL A 216 -8.35 7.91 -2.58
N SER A 217 -7.06 8.21 -2.67
CA SER A 217 -6.03 7.20 -2.42
C SER A 217 -5.78 7.08 -0.90
N MET A 218 -5.95 5.85 -0.38
CA MET A 218 -5.63 5.45 0.99
C MET A 218 -4.27 4.75 0.99
N GLU A 219 -3.37 5.22 1.85
CA GLU A 219 -2.02 4.68 1.98
C GLU A 219 -1.98 3.64 3.09
N PHE A 220 -1.32 2.52 2.83
CA PHE A 220 -1.07 1.41 3.74
C PHE A 220 0.43 1.27 3.95
N SER A 221 0.85 1.16 5.20
CA SER A 221 2.27 1.03 5.57
C SER A 221 2.48 -0.13 6.52
N HIS A 222 3.41 -1.01 6.16
CA HIS A 222 3.80 -2.15 6.96
C HIS A 222 5.04 -1.83 7.80
N PRO A 223 5.22 -2.44 8.99
CA PRO A 223 6.39 -2.19 9.84
C PRO A 223 7.75 -2.54 9.25
N ASP A 224 7.82 -3.38 8.21
CA ASP A 224 9.08 -3.68 7.49
C ASP A 224 9.49 -2.58 6.49
N GLY A 225 8.67 -1.54 6.33
CA GLY A 225 8.89 -0.44 5.41
C GLY A 225 8.07 -0.50 4.13
N THR A 226 7.42 -1.63 3.81
CA THR A 226 6.57 -1.76 2.62
C THR A 226 5.41 -0.76 2.66
N GLN A 227 5.16 -0.11 1.52
CA GLN A 227 4.09 0.87 1.33
C GLN A 227 3.19 0.41 0.18
N HIS A 228 1.88 0.59 0.32
CA HIS A 228 0.91 0.36 -0.74
C HIS A 228 -0.14 1.46 -0.78
N SER A 229 -0.49 1.93 -1.98
CA SER A 229 -1.58 2.87 -2.17
C SER A 229 -2.80 2.17 -2.76
N LYS A 230 -3.99 2.44 -2.23
CA LYS A 230 -5.25 1.92 -2.76
C LYS A 230 -6.22 3.04 -3.05
N VAL A 231 -6.56 3.21 -4.33
CA VAL A 231 -7.64 4.12 -4.75
C VAL A 231 -8.99 3.57 -4.29
N LEU A 232 -9.73 4.35 -3.52
CA LEU A 232 -11.08 4.07 -3.04
C LEU A 232 -12.08 4.90 -3.85
N PRO A 233 -12.68 4.35 -4.92
CA PRO A 233 -13.66 5.09 -5.71
C PRO A 233 -14.96 5.33 -4.93
N PRO A 234 -15.79 6.30 -5.33
CA PRO A 234 -17.10 6.49 -4.72
C PRO A 234 -17.98 5.25 -4.91
N ARG A 235 -18.80 4.96 -3.90
CA ARG A 235 -19.68 3.78 -3.82
C ARG A 235 -18.92 2.44 -3.78
N SER A 236 -17.67 2.46 -3.29
CA SER A 236 -16.90 1.26 -3.01
C SER A 236 -16.90 0.91 -1.53
N LEU A 237 -16.85 -0.39 -1.26
CA LEU A 237 -16.68 -0.97 0.07
C LEU A 237 -15.27 -1.52 0.18
N LEU A 238 -14.45 -1.00 1.09
CA LEU A 238 -13.17 -1.59 1.48
C LEU A 238 -13.39 -2.49 2.69
N VAL A 239 -13.00 -3.75 2.62
CA VAL A 239 -13.01 -4.69 3.77
C VAL A 239 -11.58 -4.98 4.17
N MET A 240 -11.21 -4.73 5.42
CA MET A 240 -9.91 -5.08 6.02
C MET A 240 -10.12 -6.19 7.05
N THR A 241 -9.34 -7.27 6.94
CA THR A 241 -9.34 -8.43 7.85
C THR A 241 -7.92 -8.98 8.02
N GLY A 242 -7.67 -9.65 9.15
CA GLY A 242 -6.39 -10.23 9.48
C GLY A 242 -5.27 -9.19 9.46
N GLU A 243 -4.21 -9.48 8.72
CA GLU A 243 -3.01 -8.65 8.67
C GLU A 243 -3.30 -7.20 8.26
N SER A 244 -4.18 -6.97 7.27
CA SER A 244 -4.54 -5.63 6.78
C SER A 244 -5.16 -4.74 7.86
N ARG A 245 -5.83 -5.36 8.84
CA ARG A 245 -6.49 -4.69 9.95
C ARG A 245 -5.61 -4.57 11.19
N TYR A 246 -4.76 -5.56 11.47
CA TYR A 246 -4.03 -5.65 12.75
C TYR A 246 -2.58 -5.16 12.67
N LEU A 247 -1.96 -5.16 11.49
CA LEU A 247 -0.53 -4.88 11.38
C LEU A 247 -0.23 -3.65 10.53
N TRP A 248 -0.96 -3.49 9.42
CA TRP A 248 -0.77 -2.39 8.49
C TRP A 248 -1.41 -1.11 9.01
N ASN A 249 -0.64 -0.02 9.06
CA ASN A 249 -1.24 1.29 9.32
C ASN A 249 -1.92 1.76 8.04
N HIS A 250 -3.12 2.30 8.16
CA HIS A 250 -3.85 2.92 7.06
C HIS A 250 -4.02 4.42 7.32
N GLY A 251 -3.99 5.21 6.25
CA GLY A 251 -4.06 6.67 6.34
C GLY A 251 -4.52 7.32 5.05
N ILE A 252 -4.89 8.59 5.15
CA ILE A 252 -5.18 9.43 3.99
C ILE A 252 -4.27 10.65 4.09
N THR A 253 -3.30 10.78 3.20
CA THR A 253 -2.39 11.92 3.17
C THR A 253 -3.16 13.23 2.92
N PRO A 254 -2.92 14.31 3.69
CA PRO A 254 -3.52 15.63 3.46
C PRO A 254 -3.04 16.26 2.13
N ARG A 255 -3.77 16.00 1.04
CA ARG A 255 -3.52 16.58 -0.29
C ARG A 255 -4.82 16.86 -1.03
N LYS A 256 -4.75 17.69 -2.09
CA LYS A 256 -5.91 18.09 -2.91
C LYS A 256 -6.08 17.27 -4.19
N HIS A 257 -5.04 16.54 -4.60
CA HIS A 257 -5.01 15.75 -5.83
C HIS A 257 -4.37 14.39 -5.53
N ASP A 258 -4.84 13.34 -6.18
CA ASP A 258 -4.22 12.01 -6.19
C ASP A 258 -3.75 11.70 -7.62
N VAL A 259 -2.60 11.03 -7.76
CA VAL A 259 -2.19 10.44 -9.03
C VAL A 259 -2.91 9.10 -9.16
N VAL A 260 -3.63 8.90 -10.26
CA VAL A 260 -4.40 7.67 -10.52
C VAL A 260 -4.26 7.25 -11.97
N ALA A 261 -4.43 5.96 -12.25
CA ALA A 261 -4.53 5.47 -13.61
C ALA A 261 -5.75 6.08 -14.33
N GLU A 262 -5.59 6.40 -15.61
CA GLU A 262 -6.66 6.89 -16.47
C GLU A 262 -7.74 5.81 -16.67
N ALA A 263 -9.02 6.22 -16.63
CA ALA A 263 -10.14 5.32 -16.85
C ALA A 263 -10.29 5.04 -18.36
N GLY A 264 -9.70 3.95 -18.84
CA GLY A 264 -9.77 3.61 -20.28
C GLY A 264 -8.73 2.62 -20.79
N GLY A 265 -7.66 2.35 -20.04
CA GLY A 265 -6.75 1.24 -20.34
C GLY A 265 -5.62 1.55 -21.32
N ASP A 266 -5.30 2.82 -21.56
CA ASP A 266 -3.98 3.21 -22.06
C ASP A 266 -3.17 3.73 -20.86
N ASP A 267 -1.87 3.42 -20.79
CA ASP A 267 -0.93 3.55 -19.65
C ASP A 267 -0.69 4.99 -19.10
N GLY A 268 -1.66 5.90 -19.21
CA GLY A 268 -1.64 7.26 -18.71
C GLY A 268 -1.92 7.34 -17.20
N MET A 269 -1.02 7.98 -16.47
CA MET A 269 -1.29 8.50 -15.13
C MET A 269 -1.92 9.89 -15.23
N THR A 270 -2.97 10.14 -14.44
CA THR A 270 -3.65 11.43 -14.39
C THR A 270 -3.78 11.96 -12.97
N LEU A 271 -3.94 13.27 -12.84
CA LEU A 271 -4.24 13.92 -11.57
C LEU A 271 -5.75 13.99 -11.38
N ALA A 272 -6.24 13.27 -10.39
CA ALA A 272 -7.62 13.34 -10.00
C ALA A 272 -7.80 14.22 -8.77
N THR A 273 -8.56 15.31 -8.95
CA THR A 273 -8.87 16.28 -7.91
C THR A 273 -9.81 15.70 -6.87
N ARG A 274 -9.45 15.81 -5.59
CA ARG A 274 -10.31 15.42 -4.48
C ARG A 274 -11.47 16.40 -4.34
N GLY A 275 -12.67 15.88 -4.20
CA GLY A 275 -13.86 16.60 -3.76
C GLY A 275 -14.18 16.33 -2.29
N ILE A 276 -15.40 16.66 -1.88
CA ILE A 276 -15.90 16.27 -0.55
C ILE A 276 -16.11 14.76 -0.54
N ARG A 277 -15.44 14.07 0.37
CA ARG A 277 -15.57 12.61 0.58
C ARG A 277 -16.17 12.36 1.95
N THR A 278 -17.15 11.47 2.02
CA THR A 278 -17.63 10.93 3.28
C THR A 278 -17.40 9.43 3.32
N SER A 279 -16.83 8.91 4.41
CA SER A 279 -16.74 7.47 4.65
C SER A 279 -17.56 7.03 5.83
N PHE A 280 -18.14 5.84 5.73
CA PHE A 280 -18.84 5.15 6.79
C PHE A 280 -18.03 3.91 7.14
N THR A 281 -17.42 3.91 8.33
CA THR A 281 -16.60 2.80 8.81
C THR A 281 -17.40 1.97 9.80
N PHE A 282 -17.69 0.72 9.44
CA PHE A 282 -18.49 -0.26 10.20
C PHE A 282 -17.55 -1.22 10.91
N ARG A 283 -17.78 -1.42 12.21
CA ARG A 283 -17.01 -2.29 13.09
C ARG A 283 -17.93 -3.01 14.06
N ALA A 284 -17.53 -4.19 14.50
CA ALA A 284 -18.15 -4.87 15.64
C ALA A 284 -17.31 -4.62 16.88
N VAL A 285 -17.91 -4.12 17.95
CA VAL A 285 -17.25 -3.88 19.24
C VAL A 285 -16.82 -5.21 19.85
N ARG A 286 -15.57 -5.25 20.32
CA ARG A 286 -14.99 -6.42 20.95
C ARG A 286 -15.22 -6.34 22.47
N GLY A 287 -15.86 -7.36 23.03
CA GLY A 287 -16.13 -7.47 24.48
C GLY A 287 -15.11 -8.28 25.29
N ARG A 288 -13.94 -8.59 24.71
CA ARG A 288 -12.90 -9.43 25.34
C ARG A 288 -11.49 -8.99 24.92
N PRO A 289 -10.42 -9.29 25.68
CA PRO A 289 -9.06 -8.99 25.24
C PRO A 289 -8.72 -9.60 23.88
N CYS A 290 -7.98 -8.87 23.04
CA CYS A 290 -7.57 -9.33 21.72
C CYS A 290 -6.41 -10.34 21.79
N GLN A 291 -6.51 -11.45 21.07
CA GLN A 291 -5.51 -12.52 20.99
C GLN A 291 -5.01 -12.73 19.54
N CYS A 292 -4.90 -11.66 18.75
CA CYS A 292 -4.42 -11.74 17.37
C CYS A 292 -2.94 -12.18 17.29
N ALA A 293 -2.51 -12.60 16.09
CA ALA A 293 -1.14 -13.03 15.81
C ALA A 293 -0.12 -11.87 15.71
N PHE A 294 -0.50 -10.66 16.11
CA PHE A 294 0.29 -9.43 15.94
C PHE A 294 0.51 -8.71 17.27
N PRO A 295 1.18 -9.34 18.25
CA PRO A 295 1.34 -8.79 19.61
C PRO A 295 2.04 -7.43 19.62
N SER A 296 2.95 -7.16 18.69
CA SER A 296 3.72 -5.91 18.61
C SER A 296 2.88 -4.65 18.39
N LYS A 297 1.64 -4.79 17.91
CA LYS A 297 0.68 -3.70 17.70
C LYS A 297 -0.58 -3.84 18.57
N CYS A 298 -0.67 -4.89 19.38
CA CYS A 298 -1.88 -5.27 20.08
C CYS A 298 -1.90 -4.71 21.50
N ASP A 299 -2.73 -3.70 21.73
CA ASP A 299 -2.90 -3.05 23.03
C ASP A 299 -3.42 -3.99 24.13
N SER A 300 -4.09 -5.09 23.78
CA SER A 300 -4.49 -6.13 24.75
C SER A 300 -3.38 -7.11 25.15
N GLN A 301 -2.30 -7.19 24.38
CA GLN A 301 -1.19 -8.14 24.62
C GLN A 301 0.09 -7.42 25.07
N THR A 302 0.19 -6.12 24.82
CA THR A 302 1.27 -5.29 25.33
C THR A 302 0.95 -4.78 26.74
N ASP A 303 1.14 -5.62 27.75
CA ASP A 303 1.16 -5.21 29.16
C ASP A 303 2.58 -4.77 29.58
N MET A 304 2.91 -3.49 29.38
CA MET A 304 3.90 -2.77 30.19
C MET A 304 3.25 -1.43 30.58
N PRO A 305 3.36 -0.99 31.84
CA PRO A 305 2.60 0.14 32.39
C PRO A 305 2.84 1.40 31.57
N ALA A 306 1.79 2.22 31.45
CA ALA A 306 1.84 3.53 30.82
C ALA A 306 3.03 4.33 31.38
N GLN A 307 4.12 4.37 30.62
CA GLN A 307 5.12 5.41 30.76
C GLN A 307 4.38 6.73 30.54
N PRO A 308 4.48 7.73 31.43
CA PRO A 308 3.97 9.06 31.11
C PRO A 308 4.55 9.44 29.75
N LYS A 309 3.68 9.83 28.80
CA LYS A 309 4.11 10.27 27.48
C LYS A 309 5.17 11.35 27.67
N ALA A 310 6.44 10.98 27.51
CA ALA A 310 7.47 11.96 27.27
C ALA A 310 7.05 12.68 26.01
N GLU A 311 6.87 14.00 26.09
CA GLU A 311 6.80 14.82 24.88
C GLU A 311 7.97 14.41 23.99
N PRO A 312 7.75 14.09 22.70
CA PRO A 312 8.88 13.94 21.81
C PRO A 312 9.59 15.29 21.81
N SER A 313 10.75 15.36 22.45
CA SER A 313 11.68 16.47 22.30
C SER A 313 11.92 16.57 20.79
N LYS A 314 11.37 17.63 20.17
CA LYS A 314 11.64 17.94 18.78
C LYS A 314 13.16 17.92 18.63
N PRO A 315 13.74 17.12 17.72
CA PRO A 315 15.05 17.47 17.22
C PRO A 315 14.87 18.89 16.67
N GLU A 316 15.63 19.84 17.21
CA GLU A 316 15.67 21.20 16.71
C GLU A 316 16.24 21.10 15.28
N VAL A 317 15.36 20.94 14.29
CA VAL A 317 15.74 21.07 12.90
C VAL A 317 15.92 22.57 12.69
N GLN A 318 17.16 23.03 12.84
CA GLN A 318 17.54 24.37 12.44
C GLN A 318 17.14 24.52 10.97
N LYS A 319 16.22 25.45 10.70
CA LYS A 319 15.86 25.79 9.33
C LYS A 319 17.09 26.44 8.68
N PRO A 320 17.48 26.02 7.46
CA PRO A 320 18.56 26.68 6.74
C PRO A 320 18.18 28.15 6.51
N ASN A 321 19.13 29.05 6.80
CA ASN A 321 18.89 30.50 6.71
C ASN A 321 19.17 31.04 5.29
N SER A 322 19.59 30.17 4.36
CA SER A 322 19.84 30.48 2.95
C SER A 322 19.61 29.27 2.04
N GLU A 323 19.41 29.52 0.74
CA GLU A 323 19.26 28.47 -0.27
C GLU A 323 20.52 27.60 -0.42
N ALA A 324 21.71 28.15 -0.18
CA ALA A 324 22.96 27.40 -0.21
C ALA A 324 23.07 26.38 0.94
N GLU A 325 22.64 26.75 2.15
CA GLU A 325 22.58 25.81 3.29
C GLU A 325 21.52 24.71 3.08
N ALA A 326 20.42 25.03 2.40
CA ALA A 326 19.38 24.05 2.09
C ALA A 326 19.91 22.96 1.13
N MET A 327 20.64 23.35 0.09
CA MET A 327 21.29 22.42 -0.84
C MET A 327 22.33 21.52 -0.16
N GLU A 328 23.17 22.08 0.72
CA GLU A 328 24.21 21.31 1.42
C GLU A 328 23.62 20.31 2.44
N LEU A 329 22.50 20.65 3.07
CA LEU A 329 21.72 19.76 3.93
C LEU A 329 21.05 18.62 3.15
N GLU A 330 20.56 18.91 1.95
CA GLU A 330 19.95 17.93 1.05
C GLU A 330 21.00 16.92 0.54
N GLU A 331 22.16 17.38 0.10
CA GLU A 331 23.28 16.54 -0.34
C GLU A 331 23.79 15.60 0.77
N ARG A 332 23.90 16.11 2.01
CA ARG A 332 24.29 15.29 3.18
C ARG A 332 23.22 14.28 3.59
N GLN A 333 21.93 14.54 3.36
CA GLN A 333 20.85 13.60 3.68
C GLN A 333 20.74 12.49 2.63
N VAL A 334 20.92 12.82 1.35
CA VAL A 334 20.96 11.85 0.24
C VAL A 334 22.13 10.87 0.40
N HIS A 335 23.31 11.35 0.81
CA HIS A 335 24.47 10.49 1.11
C HIS A 335 24.31 9.63 2.36
N ARG A 336 23.48 10.04 3.33
CA ARG A 336 23.21 9.24 4.54
C ARG A 336 22.21 8.10 4.27
N PHE A 337 21.30 8.29 3.31
CA PHE A 337 20.31 7.29 2.91
C PHE A 337 20.95 6.11 2.14
N THR A 338 22.02 6.39 1.38
CA THR A 338 22.76 5.37 0.61
C THR A 338 23.61 4.42 1.48
N MET A 339 23.93 4.78 2.73
CA MET A 339 24.78 3.96 3.61
C MET A 339 24.05 3.19 4.73
N ARG A 340 22.72 3.30 4.85
CA ARG A 340 21.96 2.73 5.99
C ARG A 340 20.87 1.73 5.64
N SER A 341 20.90 1.10 4.46
CA SER A 341 20.07 -0.07 4.20
C SER A 341 20.78 -1.33 4.73
N PRO A 342 20.27 -2.01 5.77
CA PRO A 342 20.84 -3.27 6.24
C PRO A 342 20.00 -4.41 5.66
N LEU A 343 20.33 -4.87 4.45
CA LEU A 343 19.88 -6.18 3.95
C LEU A 343 21.06 -6.86 3.25
N THR A 344 21.65 -7.81 3.99
CA THR A 344 22.39 -9.00 3.58
C THR A 344 23.46 -8.88 2.49
N SER A 345 24.68 -9.24 2.89
CA SER A 345 25.89 -9.39 2.07
C SER A 345 25.63 -9.89 0.66
N VAL A 346 25.78 -8.99 -0.32
CA VAL A 346 26.07 -9.37 -1.70
C VAL A 346 27.50 -9.95 -1.68
N THR A 347 27.63 -11.26 -1.82
CA THR A 347 28.92 -11.86 -2.14
C THR A 347 29.23 -11.48 -3.59
N LEU A 348 29.93 -10.36 -3.77
CA LEU A 348 30.58 -10.05 -5.04
C LEU A 348 31.65 -11.12 -5.28
N ALA A 349 31.37 -12.06 -6.17
CA ALA A 349 32.42 -12.86 -6.77
C ALA A 349 33.26 -11.94 -7.65
N THR A 350 34.35 -11.41 -7.09
CA THR A 350 35.40 -10.76 -7.88
C THR A 350 35.98 -11.80 -8.82
N ASN A 351 35.84 -11.60 -10.11
CA ASN A 351 36.46 -12.43 -11.14
C ASN A 351 37.91 -11.96 -11.34
N PRO A 352 38.96 -12.70 -10.92
CA PRO A 352 40.34 -12.36 -11.22
C PRO A 352 40.70 -13.01 -12.55
N GLY A 353 40.61 -12.26 -13.65
CA GLY A 353 41.13 -12.76 -14.91
C GLY A 353 40.51 -12.15 -16.15
N LEU A 354 40.93 -10.93 -16.48
CA LEU A 354 41.07 -10.47 -17.86
C LEU A 354 42.21 -9.44 -17.87
N MET A 355 43.45 -9.94 -17.80
CA MET A 355 44.58 -9.20 -18.33
C MET A 355 44.48 -9.25 -19.85
N TYR A 356 44.26 -8.09 -20.47
CA TYR A 356 44.63 -7.90 -21.87
C TYR A 356 46.14 -7.63 -21.93
N PRO A 357 46.92 -8.37 -22.75
CA PRO A 357 48.28 -7.94 -23.05
C PRO A 357 48.23 -6.72 -23.96
N ILE A 358 48.93 -5.67 -23.54
CA ILE A 358 49.37 -4.57 -24.37
C ILE A 358 50.60 -5.06 -25.13
N SER A 359 50.46 -5.30 -26.43
CA SER A 359 51.44 -5.03 -27.49
C SER A 359 50.90 -5.51 -28.83
#